data_AF-A0A520YDS7-F1
#
_entry.id   AF-A0A520YDS7-F1
#
_cell.length_a   1.000
_cell.length_b   1.000
_cell.length_c   1.000
_cell.angle_alpha   90.00
_cell.angle_beta   90.00
_cell.angle_gamma   90.00
#
_symmetry.space_group_name_H-M   'P 1'
#
loop_
_entity.id
_entity.type
_entity.pdbx_description
1 polymer ?
#
loop_
_entity_poly.entity_id
_entity_poly.type
_entity_poly.pdbx_seq_one_letter_code
_entity_poly.pdbx_strand_id
1 'polypeptide(L)'
;MKRSLPLVDELRDPPVGTPRLVRVENRLLSILDDADGSASLRFAKMLIDAGAALVEASADASPDLRIVIRGAPASAQGRARAEVFEESADLILGSARPAFATLLGSAFAHWVND
;
A
#
# COMPACT_ATOMS: atom_id res chain seq x y z
N MET A 1 23.49 -1.13 -43.83
CA MET A 1 22.36 -1.95 -43.33
C MET A 1 22.18 -1.66 -41.84
N LYS A 2 21.19 -0.83 -41.48
CA LYS A 2 20.92 -0.50 -40.06
C LYS A 2 20.11 -1.64 -39.45
N ARG A 3 20.73 -2.43 -38.57
CA ARG A 3 20.04 -3.43 -37.74
C ARG A 3 19.46 -2.70 -36.53
N SER A 4 18.16 -2.39 -36.59
CA SER A 4 17.40 -1.96 -35.42
C SER A 4 17.29 -3.14 -34.47
N LEU A 5 17.86 -3.03 -33.27
CA LEU A 5 17.59 -3.97 -32.17
C LEU A 5 16.10 -3.82 -31.81
N PRO A 6 15.34 -4.92 -31.66
CA PRO A 6 14.02 -4.83 -31.06
C PRO A 6 14.21 -4.38 -29.61
N LEU A 7 13.71 -3.19 -29.29
CA LEU A 7 13.45 -2.79 -27.92
C LEU A 7 12.47 -3.84 -27.37
N VAL A 8 13.01 -4.77 -26.57
CA VAL A 8 12.20 -5.63 -25.70
C VAL A 8 11.29 -4.68 -24.94
N ASP A 9 9.97 -4.90 -25.05
CA ASP A 9 8.93 -4.17 -24.35
C ASP A 9 9.45 -3.76 -22.98
N GLU A 10 9.65 -2.46 -22.83
CA GLU A 10 9.99 -1.87 -21.55
C GLU A 10 9.02 -2.43 -20.54
N LEU A 11 9.56 -3.11 -19.53
CA LEU A 11 8.92 -3.40 -18.26
C LEU A 11 8.38 -2.08 -17.72
N ARG A 12 7.24 -1.63 -18.25
CA ARG A 12 6.52 -0.50 -17.73
C ARG A 12 6.09 -0.97 -16.37
N ASP A 13 6.74 -0.41 -15.37
CA ASP A 13 6.32 -0.59 -14.00
C ASP A 13 4.80 -0.33 -13.94
N PRO A 14 4.03 -1.18 -13.24
CA PRO A 14 2.61 -0.97 -13.14
C PRO A 14 2.32 0.43 -12.58
N PRO A 15 1.20 1.05 -13.02
CA PRO A 15 0.81 2.36 -12.51
C PRO A 15 0.69 2.29 -10.99
N VAL A 16 1.26 3.28 -10.31
CA VAL A 16 1.19 3.38 -8.85
C VAL A 16 -0.27 3.38 -8.43
N GLY A 17 -0.64 2.44 -7.55
CA GLY A 17 -1.99 2.38 -7.01
C GLY A 17 -2.32 3.65 -6.22
N THR A 18 -3.51 4.20 -6.43
CA THR A 18 -4.01 5.32 -5.62
C THR A 18 -4.06 4.88 -4.15
N PRO A 19 -3.55 5.69 -3.20
CA PRO A 19 -3.64 5.38 -1.78
C PRO A 19 -5.07 5.07 -1.36
N ARG A 20 -5.25 4.05 -0.54
CA ARG A 20 -6.54 3.64 0.02
C ARG A 20 -6.68 4.24 1.40
N LEU A 21 -7.73 5.02 1.61
CA LEU A 21 -8.05 5.60 2.90
C LEU A 21 -9.08 4.72 3.61
N VAL A 22 -8.75 4.28 4.82
CA VAL A 22 -9.67 3.54 5.69
C VAL A 22 -9.66 4.15 7.07
N ARG A 23 -10.83 4.22 7.67
CA ARG A 23 -11.03 4.72 9.02
C ARG A 23 -11.17 3.56 9.99
N VAL A 24 -10.27 3.50 10.95
CA VAL A 24 -10.33 2.58 12.09
C VAL A 24 -10.62 3.45 13.30
N GLU A 25 -11.82 3.33 13.86
CA GLU A 25 -12.34 4.23 14.90
C GLU A 25 -12.24 5.72 14.51
N ASN A 26 -11.50 6.52 15.28
CA ASN A 26 -11.24 7.94 15.04
C ASN A 26 -9.95 8.20 14.26
N ARG A 27 -9.28 7.17 13.73
CA ARG A 27 -8.03 7.32 12.98
C ARG A 27 -8.22 7.05 11.50
N LEU A 28 -7.71 7.95 10.68
CA LEU A 28 -7.64 7.83 9.23
C LEU A 28 -6.30 7.22 8.82
N LEU A 29 -6.33 6.02 8.28
CA LEU A 29 -5.16 5.32 7.77
C LEU A 29 -5.06 5.51 6.25
N SER A 30 -3.88 5.85 5.76
CA SER A 30 -3.54 5.81 4.35
C SER A 30 -2.69 4.58 4.05
N ILE A 31 -3.17 3.73 3.15
CA ILE A 31 -2.52 2.47 2.78
C ILE A 31 -2.10 2.57 1.33
N LEU A 32 -0.82 2.39 1.08
CA LEU A 32 -0.24 2.29 -0.25
C LEU A 32 0.65 1.06 -0.35
N ASP A 33 0.88 0.61 -1.58
CA ASP A 33 1.98 -0.30 -1.89
C ASP A 33 2.88 0.33 -2.96
N ASP A 34 4.13 -0.09 -2.97
CA ASP A 34 5.16 0.40 -3.90
C ASP A 34 5.14 -0.31 -5.27
N ALA A 35 4.10 -1.12 -5.54
CA ALA A 35 3.94 -1.97 -6.71
C ALA A 35 2.69 -1.60 -7.52
N ASP A 36 1.75 -2.54 -7.67
CA ASP A 36 0.59 -2.47 -8.59
C ASP A 36 -0.74 -2.10 -7.91
N GLY A 37 -0.74 -1.85 -6.60
CA GLY A 37 -1.98 -1.59 -5.84
C GLY A 37 -2.65 -2.85 -5.28
N SER A 38 -2.21 -4.06 -5.67
CA SER A 38 -2.91 -5.31 -5.29
C SER A 38 -2.80 -5.62 -3.80
N ALA A 39 -1.64 -5.32 -3.20
CA ALA A 39 -1.38 -5.60 -1.79
C ALA A 39 -2.14 -4.62 -0.89
N SER A 40 -2.11 -3.33 -1.22
CA SER A 40 -2.86 -2.29 -0.51
C SER A 40 -4.36 -2.53 -0.59
N LEU A 41 -4.88 -2.95 -1.76
CA LEU A 41 -6.30 -3.31 -1.92
C LEU A 41 -6.70 -4.47 -1.00
N ARG A 42 -5.91 -5.55 -0.96
CA ARG A 42 -6.19 -6.72 -0.13
C ARG A 42 -6.15 -6.36 1.36
N PHE A 43 -5.16 -5.58 1.78
CA PHE A 43 -5.02 -5.17 3.17
C PHE A 43 -6.15 -4.23 3.61
N ALA A 44 -6.53 -3.27 2.77
CA ALA A 44 -7.68 -2.41 3.02
C ALA A 44 -8.97 -3.23 3.15
N LYS A 45 -9.18 -4.24 2.29
CA LYS A 45 -10.32 -5.16 2.41
C LYS A 45 -10.32 -5.91 3.74
N MET A 46 -9.18 -6.42 4.19
CA MET A 46 -9.09 -7.11 5.48
C MET A 46 -9.47 -6.20 6.65
N LEU A 47 -9.05 -4.94 6.63
CA LEU A 47 -9.45 -3.96 7.66
C LEU A 47 -10.95 -3.67 7.61
N ILE A 48 -11.52 -3.54 6.41
CA ILE A 48 -12.97 -3.34 6.23
C ILE A 48 -13.76 -4.55 6.74
N ASP A 49 -13.34 -5.77 6.38
CA ASP A 49 -13.93 -7.01 6.88
C ASP A 49 -13.85 -7.10 8.42
N ALA A 50 -12.88 -6.41 9.03
CA ALA A 50 -12.67 -6.34 10.47
C ALA A 50 -13.37 -5.13 11.14
N GLY A 51 -14.14 -4.33 10.40
CA GLY A 51 -14.95 -3.22 10.94
C GLY A 51 -14.46 -1.81 10.59
N ALA A 52 -13.38 -1.66 9.82
CA ALA A 52 -12.95 -0.36 9.32
C ALA A 52 -13.92 0.19 8.25
N ALA A 53 -14.06 1.52 8.18
CA ALA A 53 -14.85 2.17 7.14
C ALA A 53 -13.95 2.62 5.97
N LEU A 54 -14.36 2.32 4.73
CA LEU A 54 -13.70 2.89 3.55
C LEU A 54 -13.98 4.40 3.49
N VAL A 55 -12.95 5.21 3.23
CA VAL A 55 -13.07 6.65 3.07
C VAL A 55 -12.74 7.04 1.64
N GLU A 56 -13.60 7.84 1.01
CA GLU A 56 -13.32 8.38 -0.31
C GLU A 56 -12.14 9.35 -0.26
N ALA A 57 -11.26 9.27 -1.25
CA ALA A 57 -10.11 10.16 -1.35
C ALA A 57 -10.59 11.61 -1.55
N SER A 58 -10.34 12.46 -0.57
CA SER A 58 -10.51 13.91 -0.66
C SER A 58 -9.14 14.58 -0.69
N ALA A 59 -9.01 15.66 -1.47
CA ALA A 59 -7.77 16.45 -1.53
C ALA A 59 -7.33 17.00 -0.17
N ASP A 60 -8.27 17.15 0.77
CA ASP A 60 -8.03 17.68 2.12
C ASP A 60 -7.87 16.60 3.20
N ALA A 61 -7.87 15.32 2.81
CA ALA A 61 -7.76 14.22 3.76
C ALA A 61 -6.30 14.08 4.25
N SER A 62 -6.04 14.52 5.48
CA SER A 62 -4.76 14.27 6.17
C SER A 62 -4.85 12.96 6.96
N PRO A 63 -4.16 11.88 6.55
CA PRO A 63 -4.16 10.64 7.31
C PRO A 63 -3.39 10.82 8.63
N ASP A 64 -3.86 10.15 9.68
CA ASP A 64 -3.17 10.06 10.97
C ASP A 64 -1.99 9.09 10.93
N LEU A 65 -2.07 8.08 10.04
CA LEU A 65 -1.03 7.07 9.85
C LEU A 65 -0.91 6.70 8.37
N ARG A 66 0.32 6.66 7.87
CA ARG A 66 0.67 6.17 6.54
C ARG A 66 1.34 4.81 6.62
N ILE A 67 0.66 3.80 6.08
CA ILE A 67 1.11 2.42 5.99
C ILE A 67 1.58 2.16 4.55
N VAL A 68 2.84 1.74 4.41
CA VAL A 68 3.41 1.33 3.13
C VAL A 68 3.64 -0.16 3.12
N ILE A 69 3.05 -0.86 2.16
CA ILE A 69 3.29 -2.29 1.95
C ILE A 69 4.41 -2.44 0.93
N ARG A 70 5.54 -2.99 1.38
CA ARG A 70 6.72 -3.19 0.55
C ARG A 70 6.53 -4.42 -0.33
N GLY A 71 6.59 -4.20 -1.63
CA GLY A 71 6.72 -5.22 -2.66
C GLY A 71 8.18 -5.58 -2.91
N ALA A 72 8.41 -6.48 -3.86
CA ALA A 72 9.75 -6.75 -4.37
C ALA A 72 9.94 -5.96 -5.66
N PRO A 73 10.56 -4.76 -5.62
CA PRO A 73 10.73 -3.94 -6.82
C PRO A 73 11.60 -4.67 -7.85
N ALA A 74 11.05 -4.89 -9.04
CA ALA A 74 11.73 -5.58 -10.13
C ALA A 74 12.66 -4.66 -10.95
N SER A 75 12.55 -3.34 -10.77
CA SER A 75 13.26 -2.32 -11.56
C SER A 75 13.97 -1.28 -10.68
N ALA A 76 14.93 -0.56 -11.24
CA ALA A 76 15.62 0.54 -10.55
C ALA A 76 14.65 1.69 -10.20
N GLN A 77 13.68 1.96 -11.06
CA GLN A 77 12.66 2.96 -10.83
C GLN A 77 11.65 2.53 -9.76
N GLY A 78 11.31 1.24 -9.69
CA GLY A 78 10.57 0.66 -8.57
C GLY A 78 11.30 0.82 -7.24
N ARG A 79 12.62 0.59 -7.21
CA ARG A 79 13.44 0.78 -5.99
C ARG A 79 13.45 2.22 -5.50
N ALA A 80 13.74 3.18 -6.39
CA ALA A 80 13.74 4.60 -6.02
C ALA A 80 12.36 5.09 -5.54
N ARG A 81 11.26 4.55 -6.08
CA ARG A 81 9.91 4.86 -5.61
C ARG A 81 9.61 4.25 -4.24
N ALA A 82 10.00 2.99 -4.02
CA ALA A 82 9.87 2.35 -2.72
C ALA A 82 10.61 3.15 -1.64
N GLU A 83 11.83 3.61 -1.92
CA GLU A 83 12.59 4.47 -1.01
C GLU A 83 11.82 5.75 -0.62
N VAL A 84 11.26 6.47 -1.60
CA VAL A 84 10.47 7.69 -1.33
C VAL A 84 9.22 7.40 -0.49
N PHE A 85 8.51 6.30 -0.78
CA PHE A 85 7.32 5.96 -0.01
C PHE A 85 7.66 5.55 1.42
N GLU A 86 8.71 4.74 1.58
CA GLU A 86 9.22 4.30 2.87
C GLU A 86 9.71 5.46 3.74
N GLU A 87 10.38 6.46 3.17
CA GLU A 87 10.77 7.69 3.90
C GLU A 87 9.57 8.45 4.46
N SER A 88 8.42 8.38 3.79
CA SER A 88 7.19 9.04 4.23
C SER A 88 6.29 8.18 5.10
N ALA A 89 6.66 6.92 5.35
CA ALA A 89 5.83 5.95 6.04
C ALA A 89 5.94 6.07 7.55
N ASP A 90 4.80 6.09 8.25
CA ASP A 90 4.78 5.87 9.70
C ASP A 90 5.00 4.37 10.02
N LEU A 91 4.57 3.50 9.11
CA LEU A 91 4.71 2.06 9.25
C LEU A 91 4.98 1.38 7.90
N ILE A 92 6.03 0.55 7.85
CA ILE A 92 6.40 -0.22 6.66
C ILE A 92 6.08 -1.70 6.91
N LEU A 93 5.20 -2.27 6.10
CA LEU A 93 4.90 -3.69 6.07
C LEU A 93 5.80 -4.39 5.04
N GLY A 94 6.97 -4.82 5.49
CA GLY A 94 7.89 -5.64 4.71
C GLY A 94 7.35 -7.04 4.48
N SER A 95 7.06 -7.43 3.23
CA SER A 95 6.53 -8.76 2.84
C SER A 95 5.69 -9.38 3.96
N ALA A 96 4.67 -8.65 4.42
CA ALA A 96 3.96 -9.06 5.62
C ALA A 96 3.38 -10.43 5.32
N ARG A 97 3.93 -11.47 5.97
CA ARG A 97 3.34 -12.81 5.94
C ARG A 97 1.86 -12.58 6.24
N PRO A 98 0.92 -13.13 5.45
CA PRO A 98 -0.51 -12.90 5.65
C PRO A 98 -0.97 -13.02 7.12
N ALA A 99 -0.29 -13.85 7.91
CA ALA A 99 -0.43 -13.96 9.36
C ALA A 99 -0.19 -12.65 10.15
N PHE A 100 0.82 -11.83 9.82
CA PHE A 100 1.06 -10.56 10.49
C PHE A 100 0.03 -9.50 10.09
N ALA A 101 -0.35 -9.44 8.82
CA ALA A 101 -1.44 -8.56 8.37
C ALA A 101 -2.77 -8.94 9.04
N THR A 102 -3.00 -10.24 9.24
CA THR A 102 -4.15 -10.75 10.00
C THR A 102 -4.04 -10.37 11.48
N LEU A 103 -2.88 -10.55 12.12
CA LEU A 103 -2.68 -10.18 13.53
C LEU A 103 -2.80 -8.68 13.77
N LEU A 104 -2.25 -7.85 12.88
CA LEU A 104 -2.35 -6.40 12.95
C LEU A 104 -3.80 -5.95 12.71
N GLY A 105 -4.46 -6.52 11.70
CA GLY A 105 -5.89 -6.31 11.46
C GLY A 105 -6.75 -6.71 12.65
N SER A 106 -6.49 -7.89 13.24
CA SER A 106 -7.16 -8.35 14.46
C SER A 106 -6.86 -7.50 15.67
N ALA A 107 -5.64 -6.97 15.82
CA ALA A 107 -5.29 -6.05 16.90
C ALA A 107 -6.05 -4.72 16.78
N PHE A 108 -6.15 -4.18 15.55
CA PHE A 108 -7.00 -3.02 15.27
C PHE A 108 -8.47 -3.33 15.51
N ALA A 109 -8.96 -4.51 15.13
CA ALA A 109 -10.35 -4.93 15.34
C ALA A 109 -10.69 -5.18 16.81
N HIS A 110 -9.72 -5.64 17.61
CA HIS A 110 -9.89 -5.78 19.06
C HIS A 110 -9.94 -4.43 19.75
N TRP A 111 -9.11 -3.45 19.33
CA TRP A 111 -9.23 -2.07 19.80
C TRP A 111 -10.59 -1.46 19.48
N VAL A 112 -11.20 -1.77 18.32
CA VAL A 112 -12.55 -1.30 17.95
C VAL A 112 -13.65 -1.87 18.88
N ASN A 113 -13.38 -2.97 19.58
CA ASN A 113 -14.36 -3.68 20.42
C ASN A 113 -14.18 -3.45 21.94
N ASP A 114 -13.18 -2.70 22.38
CA ASP A 114 -12.98 -2.29 23.78
C ASP A 114 -13.48 -0.84 24.00
#